data_AF-A0A6I9PXM2-F1
#
_entry.id   AF-A0A6I9PXM2-F1
#
_cell.length_a   1.000
_cell.length_b   1.000
_cell.length_c   1.000
_cell.angle_alpha   90.00
_cell.angle_beta   90.00
_cell.angle_gamma   90.00
#
_symmetry.space_group_name_H-M   'P 1'
#
loop_
_entity.id
_entity.type
_entity.pdbx_description
1 polymer ?
#
loop_
_entity_poly.entity_id
_entity_poly.type
_entity_poly.pdbx_seq_one_letter_code
_entity_poly.pdbx_strand_id
1 'polypeptide(L)'
;MAAPVIETCHIACCANRTPNVVSWGRGGTIAFGTCTSVALYDPQERRVVAVLNGHTGRVNTVQWIHREDCAPESHLVSGGSDNRLIVWEVQNGKFIQSLECKGHTGAVCAVDAIYLEDSKILVASSASDSTVRLWLCDGAKEGMFKATFRHNSSCVELRETRWRGARGKQERERM
;
A
#
# COMPACT_ATOMS: atom_id res chain seq x y z
N MET A 1 21.59 -36.71 -15.08
CA MET A 1 20.65 -35.70 -14.55
C MET A 1 20.75 -34.47 -15.44
N ALA A 2 19.66 -34.06 -16.08
CA ALA A 2 19.65 -32.81 -16.83
C ALA A 2 19.74 -31.64 -15.84
N ALA A 3 20.64 -30.68 -16.10
CA ALA A 3 20.71 -29.46 -15.33
C ALA A 3 19.38 -28.70 -15.45
N PRO A 4 18.85 -28.11 -14.37
CA PRO A 4 17.65 -27.29 -14.47
C PRO A 4 17.92 -26.12 -15.42
N VAL A 5 17.15 -26.04 -16.50
CA VAL A 5 17.19 -24.92 -17.43
C VAL A 5 16.40 -23.78 -16.79
N ILE A 6 17.10 -22.69 -16.47
CA ILE A 6 16.46 -21.46 -16.00
C ILE A 6 16.12 -20.65 -17.25
N GLU A 7 14.83 -20.58 -17.59
CA GLU A 7 14.34 -19.79 -18.71
C GLU A 7 13.82 -18.43 -18.21
N THR A 8 14.17 -17.35 -18.92
CA THR A 8 13.59 -16.03 -18.65
C THR A 8 12.29 -15.88 -19.43
N CYS A 9 11.14 -16.00 -18.76
CA CYS A 9 9.83 -15.94 -19.42
C CYS A 9 9.38 -14.52 -19.77
N HIS A 10 9.83 -13.49 -19.04
CA HIS A 10 9.48 -12.09 -19.27
C HIS A 10 10.49 -11.13 -18.62
N ILE A 11 10.71 -9.97 -19.25
CA ILE A 11 11.52 -8.88 -18.72
C ILE A 11 10.68 -7.60 -18.76
N ALA A 12 10.38 -7.03 -17.60
CA ALA A 12 9.76 -5.70 -17.51
C ALA A 12 10.87 -4.63 -17.40
N CYS A 13 10.93 -3.70 -18.36
CA CYS A 13 11.98 -2.67 -18.42
C CYS A 13 11.71 -1.41 -17.57
N CYS A 14 10.53 -1.32 -16.94
CA CYS A 14 10.06 -0.08 -16.29
C CYS A 14 9.90 -0.18 -14.77
N ALA A 15 10.35 -1.27 -14.13
CA ALA A 15 10.22 -1.42 -12.68
C ALA A 15 11.06 -0.37 -11.93
N ASN A 16 10.50 0.20 -10.87
CA ASN A 16 11.25 1.11 -10.02
C ASN A 16 12.36 0.37 -9.26
N ARG A 17 13.48 1.05 -9.04
CA ARG A 17 14.68 0.53 -8.40
C ARG A 17 14.58 0.66 -6.89
N THR A 18 13.65 -0.07 -6.30
CA THR A 18 13.45 -0.15 -4.86
C THR A 18 13.21 -1.61 -4.46
N PRO A 19 13.66 -2.05 -3.27
CA PRO A 19 13.64 -3.47 -2.91
C PRO A 19 12.21 -4.01 -2.75
N ASN A 20 11.27 -3.18 -2.30
CA ASN A 20 9.88 -3.58 -2.00
C ASN A 20 8.91 -3.24 -3.13
N VAL A 21 9.43 -3.02 -4.35
CA VAL A 21 8.64 -2.55 -5.50
C VAL A 21 7.73 -3.61 -6.08
N VAL A 22 7.99 -4.89 -5.78
CA VAL A 22 7.32 -6.05 -6.39
C VAL A 22 6.72 -6.91 -5.29
N SER A 23 5.50 -7.40 -5.53
CA SER A 23 4.80 -8.31 -4.64
C SER A 23 4.05 -9.36 -5.44
N TRP A 24 4.08 -10.59 -4.95
CA TRP A 24 3.42 -11.73 -5.59
C TRP A 24 2.11 -12.03 -4.86
N GLY A 25 1.00 -11.96 -5.58
CA GLY A 25 -0.31 -12.36 -5.06
C GLY A 25 -0.50 -13.87 -5.17
N ARG A 26 -1.21 -14.48 -4.23
CA ARG A 26 -1.60 -15.90 -4.26
C ARG A 26 -2.45 -16.22 -5.49
N GLY A 27 -3.17 -15.24 -6.03
CA GLY A 27 -3.86 -15.36 -7.32
C GLY A 27 -2.96 -15.57 -8.54
N GLY A 28 -1.63 -15.57 -8.39
CA GLY A 28 -0.67 -15.72 -9.49
C GLY A 28 -0.30 -14.41 -10.18
N THR A 29 -0.96 -13.30 -9.82
CA THR A 29 -0.70 -11.97 -10.35
C THR A 29 0.47 -11.30 -9.62
N ILE A 30 1.40 -10.76 -10.38
CA ILE A 30 2.53 -9.97 -9.87
C ILE A 30 2.13 -8.50 -9.90
N ALA A 31 2.26 -7.80 -8.78
CA ALA A 31 2.13 -6.36 -8.74
C ALA A 31 3.52 -5.73 -8.64
N PHE A 32 3.82 -4.74 -9.47
CA PHE A 32 5.06 -3.99 -9.36
C PHE A 32 4.91 -2.51 -9.69
N GLY A 33 5.67 -1.67 -8.99
CA GLY A 33 5.71 -0.23 -9.25
C GLY A 33 6.47 0.12 -10.53
N THR A 34 5.86 0.91 -11.40
CA THR A 34 6.45 1.46 -12.63
C THR A 34 6.28 2.98 -12.67
N CYS A 35 7.38 3.75 -12.65
CA CYS A 35 7.30 5.21 -12.59
C CYS A 35 6.35 5.67 -11.46
N THR A 36 5.23 6.30 -11.79
CA THR A 36 4.20 6.79 -10.86
C THR A 36 2.98 5.87 -10.72
N SER A 37 3.05 4.66 -11.27
CA SER A 37 1.92 3.75 -11.39
C SER A 37 2.28 2.38 -10.84
N VAL A 38 1.27 1.54 -10.61
CA VAL A 38 1.46 0.12 -10.28
C VAL A 38 0.95 -0.72 -11.43
N ALA A 39 1.79 -1.59 -11.98
CA ALA A 39 1.40 -2.55 -13.00
C ALA A 39 1.05 -3.89 -12.36
N LEU A 40 -0.06 -4.48 -12.79
CA LEU A 40 -0.44 -5.85 -12.49
C LEU A 40 -0.13 -6.71 -13.70
N TYR A 41 0.68 -7.74 -13.52
CA TYR A 41 1.15 -8.62 -14.57
C TYR A 41 0.77 -10.07 -14.28
N ASP A 42 0.17 -10.70 -15.28
CA ASP A 42 -0.16 -12.11 -15.23
C ASP A 42 0.93 -12.91 -15.98
N PRO A 43 1.71 -13.77 -15.28
CA PRO A 43 2.75 -14.57 -15.90
C PRO A 43 2.22 -15.72 -16.76
N GLN A 44 0.97 -16.18 -16.56
CA GLN A 44 0.33 -17.21 -17.37
C GLN A 44 -0.09 -16.65 -18.74
N GLU A 45 -0.74 -15.48 -18.72
CA GLU A 45 -1.15 -14.79 -19.95
C GLU A 45 -0.02 -13.96 -20.59
N ARG A 46 1.11 -13.82 -19.89
CA ARG A 46 2.28 -13.04 -20.28
C ARG A 46 1.98 -11.59 -20.67
N ARG A 47 1.05 -10.95 -19.95
CA ARG A 47 0.63 -9.57 -20.23
C ARG A 47 0.33 -8.78 -18.95
N VAL A 48 0.36 -7.45 -19.11
CA VAL A 48 -0.13 -6.52 -18.07
C VAL A 48 -1.66 -6.52 -18.11
N VAL A 49 -2.28 -6.95 -17.02
CA VAL A 49 -3.74 -7.04 -16.88
C VAL A 49 -4.37 -5.72 -16.43
N ALA A 50 -3.63 -4.91 -15.67
CA ALA A 50 -4.08 -3.60 -15.23
C ALA A 50 -2.90 -2.66 -14.92
N VAL A 51 -3.17 -1.36 -15.00
CA VAL A 51 -2.25 -0.30 -14.55
C VAL A 51 -3.02 0.64 -13.63
N LEU A 52 -2.55 0.75 -12.39
CA LEU A 52 -3.15 1.55 -11.33
C LEU A 52 -2.45 2.90 -11.29
N ASN A 53 -3.19 3.96 -11.59
CA ASN A 53 -2.70 5.33 -11.63
C ASN A 53 -3.33 6.12 -10.48
N GLY A 54 -2.50 6.80 -9.70
CA GLY A 54 -2.95 7.59 -8.56
C GLY A 54 -1.83 8.33 -7.84
N HIS A 55 -0.63 7.73 -7.79
CA HIS A 55 0.54 8.41 -7.25
C HIS A 55 1.00 9.55 -8.17
N THR A 56 1.39 10.66 -7.57
CA THR A 56 1.99 11.80 -8.29
C THR A 56 3.51 11.74 -8.28
N GLY A 57 4.07 10.78 -7.56
CA GLY A 57 5.50 10.53 -7.41
C GLY A 57 5.84 9.08 -7.69
N ARG A 58 7.14 8.77 -7.69
CA ARG A 58 7.61 7.40 -7.95
C ARG A 58 7.03 6.41 -6.94
N VAL A 59 6.50 5.28 -7.41
CA VAL A 59 6.07 4.18 -6.53
C VAL A 59 7.31 3.44 -6.03
N ASN A 60 7.53 3.44 -4.72
CA ASN A 60 8.69 2.81 -4.11
C ASN A 60 8.37 1.45 -3.51
N THR A 61 7.12 1.22 -3.12
CA THR A 61 6.72 -0.03 -2.47
C THR A 61 5.32 -0.44 -2.93
N VAL A 62 5.12 -1.74 -3.09
CA VAL A 62 3.85 -2.35 -3.46
C VAL A 62 3.70 -3.64 -2.68
N GLN A 63 2.50 -3.92 -2.17
CA GLN A 63 2.23 -5.14 -1.44
C GLN A 63 0.79 -5.61 -1.58
N TRP A 64 0.64 -6.91 -1.84
CA TRP A 64 -0.62 -7.61 -1.72
C TRP A 64 -1.00 -7.83 -0.27
N ILE A 65 -2.26 -7.58 0.06
CA ILE A 65 -2.79 -7.90 1.38
C ILE A 65 -3.31 -9.32 1.34
N HIS A 66 -2.62 -10.23 2.02
CA HIS A 66 -2.98 -11.64 2.03
C HIS A 66 -4.10 -11.90 3.03
N ARG A 67 -5.17 -12.54 2.57
CA ARG A 67 -6.25 -13.02 3.44
C ARG A 67 -5.85 -14.35 4.08
N GLU A 68 -6.35 -14.59 5.29
CA GLU A 68 -6.13 -15.85 6.01
C GLU A 68 -6.86 -17.03 5.36
N ASP A 69 -7.98 -16.77 4.68
CA ASP A 69 -8.81 -17.77 3.99
C ASP A 69 -8.19 -18.32 2.69
N CYS A 70 -6.95 -17.94 2.38
CA CYS A 70 -6.23 -18.32 1.15
C CYS A 70 -6.99 -17.98 -0.15
N ALA A 71 -8.00 -17.10 -0.09
CA ALA A 71 -8.71 -16.60 -1.25
C ALA A 71 -7.81 -15.66 -2.08
N PRO A 72 -8.13 -15.44 -3.37
CA PRO A 72 -7.42 -14.44 -4.17
C PRO A 72 -7.51 -13.06 -3.51
N GLU A 73 -6.41 -12.33 -3.54
CA GLU A 73 -6.32 -11.01 -2.92
C GLU A 73 -7.21 -10.00 -3.62
N SER A 74 -8.02 -9.28 -2.84
CA SER A 74 -8.86 -8.20 -3.34
C SER A 74 -8.30 -6.81 -3.04
N HIS A 75 -7.21 -6.73 -2.26
CA HIS A 75 -6.61 -5.47 -1.85
C HIS A 75 -5.09 -5.45 -2.07
N LEU A 76 -4.61 -4.28 -2.44
CA LEU A 76 -3.20 -4.00 -2.67
C LEU A 76 -2.87 -2.65 -2.04
N VAL A 77 -1.69 -2.50 -1.44
CA VAL A 77 -1.22 -1.21 -0.95
C VAL A 77 0.01 -0.79 -1.74
N SER A 78 0.06 0.48 -2.12
CA SER A 78 1.25 1.09 -2.71
C SER A 78 1.68 2.32 -1.94
N GLY A 79 2.99 2.57 -1.89
CA GLY A 79 3.59 3.74 -1.26
C GLY A 79 4.53 4.44 -2.23
N GLY A 80 4.49 5.77 -2.25
CA GLY A 80 5.23 6.58 -3.22
C GLY A 80 6.12 7.67 -2.61
N SER A 81 6.93 8.27 -3.48
CA SER A 81 7.71 9.49 -3.21
C SER A 81 6.85 10.76 -3.12
N ASP A 82 5.54 10.64 -3.32
CA ASP A 82 4.56 11.69 -3.05
C ASP A 82 4.14 11.77 -1.57
N ASN A 83 4.79 10.98 -0.72
CA ASN A 83 4.54 10.86 0.72
C ASN A 83 3.14 10.29 1.03
N ARG A 84 2.54 9.58 0.08
CA ARG A 84 1.22 8.98 0.21
C ARG A 84 1.31 7.46 0.17
N LEU A 85 0.37 6.83 0.86
CA LEU A 85 0.00 5.46 0.57
C LEU A 85 -1.38 5.43 -0.08
N ILE A 86 -1.55 4.51 -1.02
CA ILE A 86 -2.82 4.26 -1.67
C ILE A 86 -3.19 2.81 -1.44
N VAL A 87 -4.39 2.58 -0.92
CA VAL A 87 -5.00 1.25 -0.85
C VAL A 87 -5.91 1.10 -2.06
N TRP A 88 -5.62 0.07 -2.84
CA TRP A 88 -6.39 -0.35 -4.00
C TRP A 88 -7.30 -1.50 -3.62
N GLU A 89 -8.52 -1.47 -4.11
CA GLU A 89 -9.52 -2.51 -3.90
C GLU A 89 -10.07 -2.98 -5.25
N VAL A 90 -10.33 -4.28 -5.38
CA VAL A 90 -11.05 -4.85 -6.52
C VAL A 90 -12.54 -4.59 -6.37
N GLN A 91 -13.09 -3.73 -7.22
CA GLN A 91 -14.53 -3.54 -7.37
C GLN A 91 -14.94 -3.86 -8.81
N ASN A 92 -15.94 -4.73 -8.98
CA ASN A 92 -16.43 -5.18 -10.29
C ASN A 92 -15.32 -5.68 -11.23
N GLY A 93 -14.34 -6.41 -10.68
CA GLY A 93 -13.21 -6.96 -11.44
C GLY A 93 -12.16 -5.93 -11.88
N LYS A 94 -12.24 -4.69 -11.40
CA LYS A 94 -11.22 -3.65 -11.64
C LYS A 94 -10.68 -3.13 -10.31
N PHE A 95 -9.38 -2.88 -10.27
CA PHE A 95 -8.77 -2.21 -9.14
C PHE A 95 -9.08 -0.71 -9.20
N ILE A 96 -9.60 -0.19 -8.11
CA ILE A 96 -9.85 1.23 -7.91
C ILE A 96 -9.08 1.73 -6.70
N GLN A 97 -8.78 3.03 -6.67
CA GLN A 97 -8.26 3.69 -5.49
C GLN A 97 -9.39 3.79 -4.45
N SER A 98 -9.31 2.96 -3.41
CA SER A 98 -10.30 2.90 -2.33
C SER A 98 -9.97 3.91 -1.23
N LEU A 99 -8.69 4.04 -0.87
CA LEU A 99 -8.25 4.93 0.18
C LEU A 99 -6.90 5.58 -0.11
N GLU A 100 -6.74 6.82 0.35
CA GLU A 100 -5.48 7.54 0.37
C GLU A 100 -5.07 7.91 1.80
N CYS A 101 -3.90 7.45 2.22
CA CYS A 101 -3.31 7.74 3.53
C CYS A 101 -2.32 8.90 3.41
N LYS A 102 -2.70 10.06 3.96
CA LYS A 102 -1.87 11.27 4.02
C LYS A 102 -1.36 11.50 5.43
N GLY A 103 -0.07 11.78 5.58
CA GLY A 103 0.50 12.16 6.87
C GLY A 103 2.02 12.01 6.96
N HIS A 104 2.63 11.15 6.15
CA HIS A 104 4.08 11.14 6.04
C HIS A 104 4.60 12.47 5.47
N THR A 105 5.74 12.91 5.99
CA THR A 105 6.41 14.14 5.52
C THR A 105 7.59 13.83 4.59
N GLY A 106 7.85 12.54 4.34
CA GLY A 106 8.88 12.07 3.43
C GLY A 106 8.42 10.86 2.62
N ALA A 107 9.23 10.46 1.64
CA ALA A 107 8.92 9.39 0.72
C ALA A 107 8.69 8.06 1.47
N VAL A 108 7.61 7.36 1.13
CA VAL A 108 7.31 6.04 1.70
C VAL A 108 8.31 5.04 1.12
N CYS A 109 8.96 4.28 2.00
CA CYS A 109 10.06 3.37 1.66
C CYS A 109 9.62 1.90 1.69
N ALA A 110 8.78 1.54 2.67
CA ALA A 110 8.23 0.21 2.79
C ALA A 110 6.82 0.29 3.37
N VAL A 111 6.00 -0.69 3.00
CA VAL A 111 4.68 -0.91 3.55
C VAL A 111 4.59 -2.36 4.00
N ASP A 112 3.76 -2.62 5.00
CA ASP A 112 3.24 -3.93 5.38
C ASP A 112 1.74 -3.83 5.65
N ALA A 113 0.97 -4.88 5.40
CA ALA A 113 -0.48 -4.85 5.62
C ALA A 113 -1.05 -6.22 5.95
N ILE A 114 -1.99 -6.23 6.89
CA ILE A 114 -2.71 -7.43 7.34
C ILE A 114 -4.21 -7.19 7.39
N TYR A 115 -5.00 -8.24 7.17
CA TYR A 115 -6.41 -8.27 7.52
C TYR A 115 -6.59 -8.52 9.01
N LEU A 116 -7.59 -7.86 9.58
CA LEU A 116 -8.08 -8.10 10.93
C LEU A 116 -9.44 -8.81 10.87
N GLU A 117 -9.82 -9.47 11.98
CA GLU A 117 -11.04 -10.30 12.12
C GLU A 117 -12.34 -9.57 11.71
N ASP A 118 -12.38 -8.24 11.75
CA ASP A 118 -13.53 -7.38 11.40
C ASP A 118 -13.56 -6.93 9.92
N SER A 119 -12.86 -7.59 9.01
CA SER A 119 -12.65 -7.10 7.62
C SER A 119 -11.97 -5.72 7.55
N LYS A 120 -11.32 -5.30 8.64
CA LYS A 120 -10.50 -4.10 8.71
C LYS A 120 -9.10 -4.42 8.22
N ILE A 121 -8.44 -3.44 7.64
CA ILE A 121 -7.06 -3.57 7.15
C ILE A 121 -6.17 -2.71 8.03
N LEU A 122 -5.15 -3.33 8.62
CA LEU A 122 -4.10 -2.60 9.32
C LEU A 122 -2.89 -2.49 8.39
N VAL A 123 -2.53 -1.26 8.04
CA VAL A 123 -1.35 -0.97 7.22
C VAL A 123 -0.28 -0.36 8.09
N ALA A 124 0.93 -0.89 8.03
CA ALA A 124 2.13 -0.29 8.57
C ALA A 124 2.95 0.33 7.44
N SER A 125 3.43 1.56 7.61
CA SER A 125 4.26 2.21 6.62
C SER A 125 5.47 2.84 7.25
N SER A 126 6.61 2.73 6.59
CA SER A 126 7.84 3.42 6.96
C SER A 126 8.20 4.43 5.87
N ALA A 127 8.72 5.57 6.29
CA ALA A 127 9.10 6.63 5.36
C ALA A 127 10.43 7.28 5.70
N SER A 128 10.92 8.08 4.76
CA SER A 128 12.15 8.87 4.90
C SER A 128 12.06 9.96 5.97
N ASP A 129 10.88 10.18 6.56
CA ASP A 129 10.69 11.07 7.72
C ASP A 129 11.08 10.43 9.06
N SER A 130 11.73 9.26 9.02
CA SER A 130 12.14 8.47 10.19
C SER A 130 10.97 8.08 11.11
N THR A 131 9.77 7.95 10.52
CA THR A 131 8.58 7.49 11.24
C THR A 131 8.04 6.20 10.66
N VAL A 132 7.47 5.38 11.54
CA VAL A 132 6.55 4.30 11.17
C VAL A 132 5.15 4.75 11.52
N ARG A 133 4.21 4.57 10.61
CA ARG A 133 2.80 4.93 10.80
C ARG A 133 1.93 3.71 10.65
N LEU A 134 0.93 3.60 11.52
CA LEU A 134 -0.10 2.60 11.44
C LEU A 134 -1.41 3.24 10.99
N TRP A 135 -2.06 2.61 10.00
CA TRP A 135 -3.30 3.07 9.39
C TRP A 135 -4.33 1.97 9.54
N LEU A 136 -5.42 2.25 10.25
CA LEU A 136 -6.56 1.34 10.33
C LEU A 136 -7.59 1.76 9.27
N CYS A 137 -7.71 0.96 8.23
CA CYS A 137 -8.63 1.18 7.13
C CYS A 137 -9.87 0.31 7.37
N ASP A 138 -11.02 0.95 7.54
CA ASP A 138 -12.30 0.27 7.64
C ASP A 138 -12.95 0.34 6.25
N GLY A 139 -13.38 -0.80 5.69
CA GLY A 139 -13.88 -0.92 4.32
C GLY A 139 -15.09 -0.04 3.99
N ALA A 140 -15.66 0.67 4.99
CA ALA A 140 -16.80 1.55 4.81
C ALA A 140 -16.48 3.06 4.88
N LYS A 141 -15.38 3.52 5.50
CA LYS A 141 -15.13 4.97 5.70
C LYS A 141 -13.64 5.30 5.85
N GLU A 142 -13.27 6.44 5.27
CA GLU A 142 -11.97 7.13 5.31
C GLU A 142 -11.02 6.64 6.42
N GLY A 143 -9.87 6.13 5.98
CA GLY A 143 -8.75 5.61 6.76
C GLY A 143 -8.57 6.33 8.09
N MET A 144 -8.82 5.59 9.16
CA MET A 144 -8.59 6.07 10.50
C MET A 144 -7.12 5.87 10.85
N PHE A 145 -6.40 6.98 10.99
CA PHE A 145 -5.03 6.96 11.52
C PHE A 145 -5.01 6.43 12.95
N LYS A 146 -4.24 5.38 13.22
CA LYS A 146 -4.04 4.86 14.59
C LYS A 146 -2.54 4.68 14.83
N ALA A 147 -1.93 5.72 15.39
CA ALA A 147 -0.56 5.79 15.90
C ALA A 147 0.56 6.11 14.89
N THR A 148 1.35 7.13 15.23
CA THR A 148 2.70 7.37 14.68
C THR A 148 3.71 6.86 15.69
N PHE A 149 4.71 6.10 15.23
CA PHE A 149 5.92 5.76 15.97
C PHE A 149 7.05 6.62 15.42
N ARG A 150 7.61 7.50 16.25
CA ARG A 150 8.82 8.27 15.93
C ARG A 150 10.02 7.65 16.63
N HIS A 151 11.11 7.49 15.91
CA HIS A 151 12.41 7.24 16.52
C HIS A 151 13.05 8.60 16.83
N ASN A 152 13.03 9.00 18.10
CA ASN A 152 14.00 9.96 18.62
C ASN A 152 14.83 9.21 19.67
N SER A 153 16.10 9.60 19.86
CA SER A 153 17.19 8.83 20.49
C SER A 153 17.01 8.36 21.95
N SER A 154 15.80 8.38 22.48
CA SER A 154 15.40 7.80 23.75
C SER A 154 13.87 7.68 23.74
N CYS A 155 13.36 6.45 23.70
CA CYS A 155 11.94 6.06 23.81
C CYS A 155 11.05 6.25 22.56
N VAL A 156 10.22 5.22 22.33
CA VAL A 156 9.15 5.18 21.34
C VAL A 156 7.97 5.99 21.87
N GLU A 157 7.65 7.13 21.23
CA GLU A 157 6.48 7.93 21.58
C GLU A 157 5.28 7.53 20.70
N LEU A 158 4.23 7.01 21.33
CA LEU A 158 2.93 6.78 20.70
C LEU A 158 2.14 8.09 20.69
N ARG A 159 1.85 8.61 19.50
CA ARG A 159 0.86 9.69 19.35
C ARG A 159 -0.37 9.20 18.61
N GLU A 160 -1.49 9.13 19.32
CA GLU A 160 -2.81 8.99 18.70
C GLU A 160 -3.23 10.35 18.13
N THR A 161 -3.53 10.40 16.84
CA THR A 161 -4.09 11.59 16.20
C THR A 161 -5.27 11.17 15.35
N ARG A 162 -6.48 11.57 15.76
CA ARG A 162 -7.70 11.21 15.04
C ARG A 162 -7.90 12.18 13.89
N TRP A 163 -7.63 11.74 12.67
CA TRP A 163 -8.02 12.49 11.48
C TRP A 163 -9.48 12.20 11.14
N ARG A 164 -10.30 13.26 11.00
CA ARG A 164 -11.61 13.21 10.33
C ARG A 164 -11.47 14.10 9.11
N GLY A 165 -11.77 13.58 7.91
CA GLY A 165 -11.79 14.39 6.69
C GLY A 165 -12.61 15.66 6.87
N ALA A 166 -12.17 16.72 6.18
CA ALA A 166 -12.68 18.08 6.32
C ALA A 166 -14.22 18.14 6.20
N ARG A 167 -14.90 18.22 7.36
CA ARG A 167 -16.27 18.68 7.46
C ARG A 167 -16.22 19.96 8.28
N GLY A 168 -16.67 21.06 7.66
CA GLY A 168 -16.44 22.44 8.09
C GLY A 168 -16.78 22.74 9.54
N LYS A 169 -16.10 23.77 10.05
CA LYS A 169 -16.31 24.50 11.31
C LYS A 169 -17.68 24.21 11.97
N GLN A 170 -17.65 23.63 13.16
CA GLN A 170 -18.58 24.02 14.21
C GLN A 170 -17.84 24.07 15.54
N GLU A 171 -17.50 25.30 15.90
CA GLU A 171 -17.13 25.71 17.24
C GLU A 171 -18.37 25.58 18.14
N ARG A 172 -18.24 24.87 19.25
CA ARG A 172 -19.16 25.01 20.38
C ARG A 172 -18.31 25.15 21.63
N GLU A 173 -18.21 26.40 22.07
CA GLU A 173 -17.88 26.75 23.45
C GLU A 173 -18.79 25.96 24.40
N ARG A 174 -18.22 25.42 25.48
CA ARG A 174 -18.99 24.90 26.60
C ARG A 174 -18.64 25.71 27.84
N MET A 175 -19.70 26.30 28.39
CA MET A 175 -19.85 26.78 29.76
C MET A 175 -19.74 25.62 30.74
#